data_AF-A0A4R1PTY0-F1
#
_entry.id   AF-A0A4R1PTY0-F1
#
_cell.length_a   1.000
_cell.length_b   1.000
_cell.length_c   1.000
_cell.angle_alpha   90.00
_cell.angle_beta   90.00
_cell.angle_gamma   90.00
#
_symmetry.space_group_name_H-M   'P 1'
#
loop_
_entity.id
_entity.type
_entity.pdbx_description
1 polymer ?
#
loop_
_entity_poly.entity_id
_entity_poly.type
_entity_poly.pdbx_seq_one_letter_code
_entity_poly.pdbx_strand_id
1 'polypeptide(L)'
;MTIKKQSPEELLGLNKFTVDEGEPHIILDKAICAHCKEKPCLIVCPAVLYTLKNGEINFEYAGCLECGTCRIVCKKKGIKQWKHPRGTFGVAFRYG
;
A
#
# COMPACT_ATOMS: atom_id res chain seq x y z
N MET A 1 28.21 -5.40 16.16
CA MET A 1 26.83 -4.88 16.05
C MET A 1 25.97 -5.95 15.41
N THR A 2 24.95 -6.43 16.10
CA THR A 2 24.02 -7.43 15.54
C THR A 2 22.79 -6.67 15.03
N ILE A 3 22.53 -6.70 13.72
CA ILE A 3 21.34 -6.06 13.15
C ILE A 3 20.14 -6.92 13.52
N LYS A 4 19.21 -6.36 14.31
CA LYS A 4 17.94 -7.03 14.63
C LYS A 4 17.06 -7.03 13.38
N LYS A 5 16.60 -8.21 12.95
CA LYS A 5 15.58 -8.30 11.91
C LYS A 5 14.25 -7.83 12.49
N GLN A 6 13.66 -6.81 11.89
CA GLN A 6 12.35 -6.26 12.26
C GLN A 6 11.29 -6.67 11.25
N SER A 7 10.04 -6.75 11.68
CA SER A 7 8.89 -6.94 10.79
C SER A 7 8.57 -5.64 10.03
N PRO A 8 7.87 -5.72 8.88
CA PRO A 8 7.40 -4.52 8.18
C PRO A 8 6.57 -3.60 9.07
N GLU A 9 5.72 -4.16 9.94
CA GLU A 9 4.88 -3.40 10.87
C GLU A 9 5.72 -2.66 11.92
N GLU A 10 6.75 -3.31 12.47
CA GLU A 10 7.69 -2.68 13.40
C GLU A 10 8.43 -1.50 12.74
N LEU A 11 8.83 -1.66 11.47
CA LEU A 11 9.53 -0.62 10.71
C LEU A 11 8.59 0.54 10.35
N LEU A 12 7.37 0.25 9.90
CA LEU A 12 6.35 1.27 9.62
C LEU A 12 5.97 2.04 10.88
N GLY A 13 5.95 1.40 12.05
CA GLY A 13 5.70 2.05 13.34
C GLY A 13 6.70 3.15 13.72
N LEU A 14 7.86 3.24 13.05
CA LEU A 14 8.82 4.33 13.25
C LEU A 14 8.39 5.63 12.54
N ASN A 15 7.58 5.50 11.49
CA ASN A 15 7.01 6.62 10.74
C ASN A 15 5.78 7.18 11.45
N LYS A 16 5.48 8.45 11.21
CA LYS A 16 4.22 9.06 11.64
C LYS A 16 3.24 9.00 10.47
N PHE A 17 2.04 8.51 10.73
CA PHE A 17 0.93 8.53 9.79
C PHE A 17 -0.24 9.31 10.38
N THR A 18 -0.90 10.11 9.55
CA THR A 18 -2.22 10.68 9.85
C THR A 18 -3.21 10.01 8.91
N VAL A 19 -4.00 9.06 9.42
CA VAL A 19 -4.89 8.25 8.59
C VAL A 19 -6.20 8.99 8.33
N ASP A 20 -6.61 9.05 7.06
CA ASP A 20 -7.88 9.64 6.64
C ASP A 20 -8.96 8.56 6.67
N GLU A 21 -9.54 8.33 7.86
CA GLU A 21 -10.52 7.26 8.06
C GLU A 21 -11.74 7.44 7.16
N GLY A 22 -12.08 6.39 6.40
CA GLY A 22 -13.21 6.41 5.46
C GLY A 22 -12.87 6.98 4.07
N GLU A 23 -11.67 7.54 3.88
CA GLU A 23 -11.22 8.10 2.61
C GLU A 23 -9.96 7.38 2.08
N PRO A 24 -10.07 6.09 1.68
CA PRO A 24 -8.96 5.36 1.11
C PRO A 24 -8.48 6.04 -0.18
N HIS A 25 -7.19 6.40 -0.21
CA HIS A 25 -6.58 7.09 -1.34
C HIS A 25 -6.25 6.14 -2.51
N ILE A 26 -6.34 4.82 -2.30
CA ILE A 26 -6.28 3.79 -3.35
C ILE A 26 -7.53 2.91 -3.26
N ILE A 27 -8.23 2.76 -4.39
CA ILE A 27 -9.41 1.88 -4.50
C ILE A 27 -9.12 0.82 -5.56
N LEU A 28 -9.38 -0.43 -5.23
CA LEU A 28 -9.16 -1.57 -6.12
C LEU A 28 -10.46 -2.00 -6.79
N ASP A 29 -10.37 -2.35 -8.07
CA ASP A 29 -11.39 -3.09 -8.78
C ASP A 29 -11.14 -4.60 -8.58
N LYS A 30 -11.93 -5.20 -7.68
CA LYS A 30 -11.78 -6.62 -7.30
C LYS A 30 -12.04 -7.55 -8.48
N ALA A 31 -12.94 -7.19 -9.40
CA ALA A 31 -13.24 -8.01 -10.57
C ALA A 31 -12.04 -8.08 -11.52
N ILE A 32 -11.35 -6.96 -11.75
CA ILE A 32 -10.10 -6.94 -12.53
C ILE A 32 -8.98 -7.69 -11.78
N CYS A 33 -8.85 -7.46 -10.47
CA CYS A 33 -7.83 -8.12 -9.65
C CYS A 33 -7.97 -9.65 -9.59
N ALA A 34 -9.20 -10.18 -9.66
CA ALA A 34 -9.47 -11.62 -9.69
C ALA A 34 -8.81 -12.29 -10.92
N HIS A 35 -8.81 -11.60 -12.07
CA HIS A 35 -8.22 -12.10 -13.32
C HIS A 35 -6.70 -11.84 -13.43
N CYS A 36 -6.12 -11.08 -12.51
CA CYS A 36 -4.67 -10.86 -12.48
C CYS A 36 -3.97 -12.04 -11.80
N LYS A 37 -3.32 -12.92 -12.58
CA LYS A 37 -2.58 -14.07 -12.04
C LYS A 37 -1.25 -13.68 -11.40
N GLU A 38 -0.54 -12.73 -12.01
CA GLU A 38 0.81 -12.31 -11.56
C GLU A 38 0.80 -11.55 -10.22
N LYS A 39 -0.30 -10.82 -9.93
CA LYS A 39 -0.51 -10.02 -8.71
C LYS A 39 0.77 -9.28 -8.25
N PRO A 40 1.45 -8.51 -9.11
CA PRO A 40 2.77 -7.93 -8.80
C PRO A 40 2.73 -6.98 -7.59
N CYS A 41 1.56 -6.40 -7.29
CA CYS A 41 1.34 -5.57 -6.11
C CYS A 41 1.66 -6.26 -4.78
N LEU A 42 1.56 -7.59 -4.69
CA LEU A 42 1.90 -8.36 -3.49
C LEU A 42 3.41 -8.35 -3.19
N ILE A 43 4.26 -8.07 -4.17
CA ILE A 43 5.72 -8.20 -4.06
C ILE A 43 6.40 -6.82 -4.05
N VAL A 44 5.93 -5.91 -4.90
CA VAL A 44 6.61 -4.64 -5.16
C VAL A 44 6.28 -3.53 -4.16
N CYS A 45 5.30 -3.75 -3.27
CA CYS A 45 4.95 -2.76 -2.26
C CYS A 45 6.01 -2.74 -1.16
N PRO A 46 6.79 -1.65 -1.00
CA PRO A 46 7.85 -1.61 0.02
C PRO A 46 7.31 -1.66 1.44
N ALA A 47 6.04 -1.29 1.64
CA ALA A 47 5.34 -1.33 2.92
C ALA A 47 4.53 -2.63 3.14
N VAL A 48 4.54 -3.57 2.18
CA VAL A 48 3.88 -4.89 2.30
C VAL A 48 2.37 -4.79 2.59
N LEU A 49 1.70 -3.79 2.03
CA LEU A 49 0.30 -3.45 2.36
C LEU A 49 -0.73 -4.20 1.53
N TYR A 50 -0.32 -4.91 0.49
CA TYR A 50 -1.20 -5.76 -0.30
C TYR A 50 -1.20 -7.17 0.26
N THR A 51 -2.38 -7.72 0.54
CA THR A 51 -2.54 -9.10 1.00
C THR A 51 -3.52 -9.85 0.12
N LEU A 52 -3.37 -11.18 0.04
CA LEU A 52 -4.30 -12.06 -0.66
C LEU A 52 -5.05 -12.90 0.38
N LYS A 53 -6.36 -12.72 0.48
CA LYS A 53 -7.23 -13.50 1.37
C LYS A 53 -8.36 -14.10 0.55
N ASN A 54 -8.54 -15.41 0.60
CA ASN A 54 -9.60 -16.13 -0.13
C ASN A 54 -9.66 -15.79 -1.64
N GLY A 55 -8.50 -15.62 -2.28
CA GLY A 55 -8.41 -15.24 -3.70
C GLY A 55 -8.61 -13.75 -4.00
N GLU A 56 -8.97 -12.94 -3.01
CA GLU A 56 -9.20 -11.51 -3.15
C GLU A 56 -8.00 -10.68 -2.66
N ILE A 57 -7.58 -9.70 -3.45
CA ILE A 57 -6.55 -8.74 -3.07
C ILE A 57 -7.13 -7.69 -2.14
N ASN A 58 -6.53 -7.49 -0.98
CA ASN A 58 -6.81 -6.41 -0.04
C ASN A 58 -5.62 -5.44 0.01
N PHE A 59 -5.89 -4.19 0.38
CA PHE A 59 -4.88 -3.16 0.52
C PHE A 59 -5.13 -2.37 1.81
N GLU A 60 -4.11 -2.28 2.66
CA GLU A 60 -4.13 -1.46 3.88
C GLU A 60 -3.58 -0.07 3.58
N TYR A 61 -4.45 0.93 3.54
CA TYR A 61 -4.06 2.30 3.15
C TYR A 61 -3.42 3.07 4.31
N ALA A 62 -3.63 2.66 5.56
CA ALA A 62 -3.12 3.36 6.74
C ALA A 62 -1.59 3.43 6.80
N GLY A 63 -0.89 2.44 6.26
CA GLY A 63 0.58 2.39 6.23
C GLY A 63 1.22 2.84 4.92
N CYS A 64 0.44 3.39 3.97
CA CYS A 64 0.95 3.69 2.63
C CYS A 64 2.04 4.76 2.64
N LEU A 65 3.18 4.44 2.00
CA LEU A 65 4.30 5.38 1.81
C LEU A 65 4.14 6.29 0.59
N GLU A 66 2.99 6.25 -0.09
CA GLU A 66 2.65 7.13 -1.22
C GLU A 66 3.59 7.04 -2.45
N CYS A 67 4.48 6.04 -2.48
CA CYS A 67 5.50 5.89 -3.53
C CYS A 67 4.97 5.64 -4.95
N GLY A 68 3.72 5.19 -5.10
CA GLY A 68 3.10 4.95 -6.41
C GLY A 68 3.57 3.71 -7.17
N THR A 69 4.52 2.90 -6.66
CA THR A 69 5.02 1.69 -7.35
C THR A 69 3.89 0.75 -7.77
N CYS A 70 2.91 0.55 -6.90
CA CYS A 70 1.74 -0.29 -7.19
C CYS A 70 0.93 0.21 -8.39
N ARG A 71 0.82 1.54 -8.58
CA ARG A 71 0.15 2.16 -9.74
C ARG A 71 0.88 1.84 -11.03
N ILE A 72 2.20 1.93 -11.03
CA ILE A 72 3.04 1.73 -12.22
C ILE A 72 3.01 0.26 -12.67
N VAL A 73 3.12 -0.69 -11.73
CA VAL A 73 3.21 -2.11 -12.06
C VAL A 73 1.86 -2.76 -12.37
N CYS A 74 0.73 -2.12 -12.03
CA CYS A 74 -0.61 -2.68 -12.21
C CYS A 74 -1.10 -2.58 -13.66
N LYS A 75 -0.45 -3.33 -14.57
CA LYS A 75 -0.74 -3.32 -16.01
C LYS A 75 -2.18 -3.71 -16.36
N LYS A 76 -2.83 -4.54 -15.53
CA LYS A 76 -4.22 -4.96 -15.71
C LYS A 76 -5.24 -3.87 -15.34
N LYS A 77 -4.79 -2.71 -14.81
CA LYS A 77 -5.65 -1.59 -14.37
C LYS A 77 -6.64 -1.97 -13.26
N GLY A 78 -6.21 -2.84 -12.34
CA GLY A 78 -6.99 -3.20 -11.15
C GLY A 78 -7.03 -2.11 -10.07
N ILE A 79 -6.20 -1.07 -10.18
CA ILE A 79 -6.29 0.12 -9.34
C ILE A 79 -7.30 1.07 -10.00
N LYS A 80 -8.54 1.06 -9.50
CA LYS A 80 -9.65 1.90 -9.97
C LYS A 80 -9.41 3.37 -9.68
N GLN A 81 -8.86 3.66 -8.51
CA GLN A 81 -8.49 5.00 -8.09
C GLN A 81 -7.12 4.97 -7.43
N TRP A 82 -6.28 5.93 -7.79
CA TRP A 82 -5.06 6.25 -7.07
C TRP A 82 -4.97 7.76 -6.97
N LYS A 83 -5.05 8.29 -5.75
CA LYS A 83 -4.82 9.69 -5.41
C LYS A 83 -3.78 9.75 -4.29
N HIS A 84 -3.10 10.87 -4.16
CA HIS A 84 -2.43 11.14 -2.89
C HIS A 84 -3.49 11.30 -1.78
N PRO A 85 -3.16 11.01 -0.52
CA PRO A 85 -3.96 11.43 0.62
C PRO A 85 -4.25 12.93 0.57
N ARG A 86 -5.33 13.37 1.21
CA ARG A 86 -5.62 14.80 1.34
C ARG A 86 -4.49 15.48 2.12
N GLY A 87 -4.34 16.79 1.94
CA GLY A 87 -3.33 17.54 2.69
C GLY A 87 -3.43 17.28 4.19
N THR A 88 -2.28 17.16 4.87
CA THR A 88 -2.12 16.77 6.29
C THR A 88 -2.37 15.30 6.63
N PHE A 89 -2.89 14.49 5.71
CA PHE A 89 -3.03 13.05 5.85
C PHE A 89 -1.90 12.30 5.14
N GLY A 90 -1.78 11.00 5.40
CA GLY A 90 -0.76 10.14 4.84
C GLY A 90 0.50 10.04 5.72
N VAL A 91 1.63 9.74 5.09
CA VAL A 91 2.91 9.59 5.77
C VAL A 91 3.58 10.95 5.99
N ALA A 92 4.14 11.17 7.19
CA ALA A 92 4.90 12.36 7.52
C ALA A 92 6.39 12.02 7.67
N PHE A 93 7.17 12.29 6.62
CA PHE A 93 8.62 12.15 6.63
C PHE A 93 9.28 13.27 7.43
N ARG A 94 10.16 12.92 8.37
CA ARG A 94 10.87 13.89 9.22
C ARG A 94 12.18 14.37 8.60
N TYR A 95 12.83 13.51 7.80
CA TYR A 95 14.19 13.74 7.28
C TYR A 95 14.33 13.49 5.77
N GLY A 96 13.22 13.31 5.05
CA GLY A 96 13.22 12.88 3.65
C GLY A 96 13.26 11.36 3.55
#